data_AF-A0A1S2JY44-F1
#
_entry.id   AF-A0A1S2JY44-F1
#
_cell.length_a   1.000
_cell.length_b   1.000
_cell.length_c   1.000
_cell.angle_alpha   90.00
_cell.angle_beta   90.00
_cell.angle_gamma   90.00
#
_symmetry.space_group_name_H-M   'P 1'
#
loop_
_entity.id
_entity.type
_entity.pdbx_description
1 polymer ?
#
loop_
_entity_poly.entity_id
_entity_poly.type
_entity_poly.pdbx_seq_one_letter_code
_entity_poly.pdbx_strand_id
1 'polypeptide(L)'
;MREFPQRFEILIVPQHAEGRDAAHLAEVAIRSAVVEATGELGVSGYPHFAGGGMVADIDPETRTVEALLVDGFELDYGLSARVRAAEDSGGR
;
A
#
# COMPACT_ATOMS: atom_id res chain seq x y z
N MET A 1 14.51 -13.37 -10.82
CA MET A 1 13.53 -13.44 -9.71
C MET A 1 13.47 -12.06 -9.09
N ARG A 2 12.29 -11.54 -8.74
CA ARG A 2 12.19 -10.27 -8.00
C ARG A 2 12.55 -10.56 -6.55
N GLU A 3 13.51 -9.82 -6.00
CA GLU A 3 14.05 -10.04 -4.64
C GLU A 3 13.22 -9.38 -3.53
N PHE A 4 12.14 -8.69 -3.89
CA PHE A 4 11.29 -7.94 -2.97
C PHE A 4 9.92 -8.60 -2.74
N PRO A 5 9.19 -8.26 -1.65
CA PRO A 5 7.85 -8.76 -1.40
C PRO A 5 6.91 -8.55 -2.60
N GLN A 6 6.17 -9.59 -3.00
CA GLN A 6 5.27 -9.52 -4.16
C GLN A 6 3.86 -9.03 -3.78
N ARG A 7 3.57 -8.90 -2.49
CA ARG A 7 2.24 -8.54 -1.98
C ARG A 7 2.38 -7.59 -0.79
N PHE A 8 1.57 -6.54 -0.79
CA PHE A 8 1.45 -5.59 0.33
C PHE A 8 -0.02 -5.36 0.66
N GLU A 9 -0.33 -5.09 1.92
CA GLU A 9 -1.61 -4.47 2.26
C GLU A 9 -1.40 -2.98 2.43
N ILE A 10 -2.15 -2.20 1.67
CA ILE A 10 -2.21 -0.75 1.79
C ILE A 10 -3.30 -0.39 2.79
N LEU A 11 -2.97 0.47 3.76
CA LEU A 11 -3.88 1.09 4.71
C LEU A 11 -4.02 2.57 4.33
N ILE A 12 -5.25 3.02 4.12
CA ILE A 12 -5.56 4.45 4.01
C ILE A 12 -5.97 4.94 5.37
N VAL A 13 -5.21 5.89 5.92
CA VAL A 13 -5.40 6.40 7.27
C VAL A 13 -5.54 7.93 7.25
N PRO A 14 -6.20 8.53 8.24
CA PRO A 14 -6.11 9.97 8.45
C PRO A 14 -4.68 10.40 8.78
N GLN A 15 -4.21 11.51 8.20
CA GLN A 15 -2.83 11.99 8.36
C GLN A 15 -2.43 12.24 9.83
N HIS A 16 -3.37 12.62 10.70
CA HIS A 16 -3.09 12.83 12.13
C HIS A 16 -2.84 11.53 12.92
N ALA A 17 -3.19 10.37 12.35
CA ALA A 17 -2.87 9.07 12.92
C ALA A 17 -1.46 8.59 12.57
N GLU A 18 -0.73 9.33 11.73
CA GLU A 18 0.65 9.00 11.38
C GLU A 18 1.59 9.01 12.59
N GLY A 19 2.60 8.14 12.55
CA GLY A 19 3.58 7.98 13.64
C GLY A 19 3.11 7.09 14.79
N ARG A 20 1.90 6.54 14.71
CA ARG A 20 1.41 5.48 15.59
C ARG A 20 1.88 4.09 15.13
N ASP A 21 1.74 3.11 16.01
CA ASP A 21 2.11 1.73 15.70
C ASP A 21 1.19 1.08 14.65
N ALA A 22 1.64 -0.03 14.09
CA ALA A 22 0.93 -0.73 13.01
C ALA A 22 -0.45 -1.27 13.41
N ALA A 23 -0.66 -1.61 14.69
CA ALA A 23 -1.94 -2.12 15.16
C ALA A 23 -2.97 -0.99 15.20
N HIS A 24 -2.58 0.17 15.70
CA HIS A 24 -3.44 1.36 15.71
C HIS A 24 -3.74 1.84 14.29
N LEU A 25 -2.75 1.87 13.40
CA LEU A 25 -2.96 2.25 11.99
C LEU A 25 -3.98 1.35 11.29
N ALA A 26 -4.00 0.05 11.61
CA ALA A 26 -4.98 -0.89 11.07
C ALA A 26 -6.39 -0.67 11.65
N GLU A 27 -6.50 -0.30 12.93
CA GLU A 27 -7.77 0.01 13.60
C GLU A 27 -8.44 1.27 13.01
N VAL A 28 -7.64 2.29 12.71
CA VAL A 28 -8.13 3.58 12.21
C VAL A 28 -8.12 3.70 10.68
N ALA A 29 -7.73 2.63 9.98
CA ALA A 29 -7.75 2.62 8.52
C ALA A 29 -9.19 2.77 8.02
N ILE A 30 -9.42 3.79 7.20
CA ILE A 30 -10.73 4.03 6.59
C ILE A 30 -11.00 3.09 5.41
N ARG A 31 -9.93 2.54 4.82
CA ARG A 31 -9.95 1.49 3.80
C ARG A 31 -8.63 0.75 3.83
N SER A 32 -8.67 -0.55 3.54
CA SER A 32 -7.48 -1.32 3.19
C SER A 32 -7.71 -2.20 1.96
N ALA A 33 -6.63 -2.55 1.29
CA ALA A 33 -6.64 -3.53 0.21
C ALA A 33 -5.27 -4.20 0.08
N VAL A 34 -5.29 -5.47 -0.31
CA VAL A 34 -4.07 -6.16 -0.75
C VAL A 34 -3.81 -5.84 -2.21
N VAL A 35 -2.56 -5.50 -2.51
CA VAL A 35 -2.05 -5.24 -3.86
C VAL A 35 -0.91 -6.19 -4.18
N GLU A 36 -0.78 -6.58 -5.45
CA GLU A 36 0.24 -7.50 -5.92
C GLU A 36 1.13 -6.85 -6.97
N ALA A 37 2.40 -7.23 -6.97
CA ALA A 37 3.39 -6.71 -7.90
C ALA A 37 3.01 -7.09 -9.34
N THR A 38 2.87 -6.10 -10.21
CA THR A 38 2.36 -6.30 -11.58
C THR A 38 3.40 -6.84 -12.56
N GLY A 39 4.69 -6.72 -12.25
CA GLY A 39 5.76 -6.94 -13.24
C GLY A 39 6.34 -5.65 -13.83
N GLU A 40 5.75 -4.50 -13.53
CA GLU A 40 6.09 -3.22 -14.14
C GLU A 40 6.69 -2.22 -13.14
N LEU A 41 7.22 -1.11 -13.65
CA LEU A 41 7.54 0.09 -12.89
C LEU A 41 6.46 1.12 -13.15
N GLY A 42 6.04 1.84 -12.12
CA GLY A 42 5.07 2.91 -12.26
C GLY A 42 5.72 4.22 -12.65
N VAL A 43 4.90 5.27 -12.74
CA VAL A 43 5.32 6.61 -13.20
C VAL A 43 6.32 7.24 -12.24
N SER A 44 6.26 6.90 -10.95
CA SER A 44 7.24 7.34 -9.95
C SER A 44 8.63 6.70 -10.14
N GLY A 45 8.74 5.65 -10.96
CA GLY A 45 9.96 4.87 -11.15
C GLY A 45 10.12 3.69 -10.20
N TYR A 46 9.18 3.47 -9.28
CA TYR A 46 9.18 2.36 -8.32
C TYR A 46 8.33 1.17 -8.81
N PRO A 47 8.54 -0.04 -8.26
CA PRO A 47 7.72 -1.20 -8.60
C PRO A 47 6.22 -0.93 -8.47
N HIS A 48 5.47 -1.36 -9.49
CA HIS A 48 4.04 -1.10 -9.60
C HIS A 48 3.20 -2.24 -9.05
N PHE A 49 2.22 -1.93 -8.20
CA PHE A 49 1.33 -2.86 -7.54
C PHE A 49 -0.14 -2.52 -7.81
N ALA A 50 -0.99 -3.54 -7.94
CA ALA A 50 -2.42 -3.35 -8.15
C ALA A 50 -3.26 -4.40 -7.40
N GLY A 51 -4.44 -4.01 -6.93
CA GLY A 51 -5.39 -4.91 -6.26
C GLY A 51 -6.45 -4.17 -5.43
N GLY A 52 -7.64 -4.76 -5.29
CA GLY A 52 -8.72 -4.21 -4.45
C GLY A 52 -9.14 -2.77 -4.79
N GLY A 53 -9.01 -2.38 -6.06
CA GLY A 53 -9.29 -1.01 -6.54
C GLY A 53 -8.16 -0.02 -6.27
N MET A 54 -7.04 -0.45 -5.70
CA MET A 54 -5.85 0.39 -5.50
C MET A 54 -4.78 0.08 -6.53
N VAL A 55 -4.07 1.12 -6.94
CA VAL A 55 -2.89 1.06 -7.78
C VAL A 55 -1.82 1.90 -7.11
N ALA A 56 -0.68 1.32 -6.80
CA ALA A 56 0.37 1.98 -6.04
C ALA A 56 1.75 1.69 -6.59
N ASP A 57 2.59 2.71 -6.53
CA ASP A 57 4.03 2.55 -6.69
C ASP A 57 4.64 2.52 -5.29
N ILE A 58 5.39 1.47 -4.98
CA ILE A 58 5.89 1.23 -3.62
C ILE A 58 7.39 1.00 -3.68
N ASP A 59 8.15 1.72 -2.87
CA ASP A 59 9.52 1.36 -2.55
C ASP A 59 9.51 0.12 -1.64
N PRO A 60 9.92 -1.06 -2.13
CA PRO A 60 9.86 -2.28 -1.33
C PRO A 60 10.91 -2.32 -0.20
N GLU A 61 11.97 -1.51 -0.28
CA GLU A 61 13.02 -1.46 0.74
C GLU A 61 12.53 -0.65 1.93
N THR A 62 12.06 0.57 1.68
CA THR A 62 11.61 1.50 2.74
C THR A 62 10.14 1.33 3.12
N ARG A 63 9.36 0.62 2.30
CA ARG A 63 7.89 0.49 2.41
C ARG A 63 7.17 1.83 2.27
N THR A 64 7.74 2.74 1.49
CA THR A 64 7.13 4.04 1.19
C THR A 64 6.19 3.89 -0.01
N VAL A 65 5.01 4.53 0.07
CA VAL A 65 4.08 4.65 -1.07
C VAL A 65 4.43 5.94 -1.81
N GLU A 66 4.94 5.78 -3.02
CA GLU A 66 5.48 6.88 -3.84
C GLU A 66 4.41 7.48 -4.75
N ALA A 67 3.42 6.66 -5.13
CA ALA A 67 2.20 7.09 -5.82
C ALA A 67 1.04 6.17 -5.44
N LEU A 68 -0.19 6.70 -5.38
CA LEU A 68 -1.39 5.93 -5.11
C LEU A 68 -2.59 6.48 -5.88
N LEU A 69 -3.32 5.57 -6.53
CA LEU A 69 -4.68 5.79 -6.99
C LEU A 69 -5.64 4.86 -6.25
N VAL A 70 -6.79 5.40 -5.86
CA VAL A 70 -7.91 4.65 -5.29
C VAL A 70 -9.10 4.78 -6.24
N ASP A 71 -9.49 3.65 -6.82
CA ASP A 71 -10.52 3.54 -7.86
C ASP A 71 -10.29 4.49 -9.05
N GLY A 72 -9.02 4.76 -9.37
CA GLY A 72 -8.59 5.63 -10.46
C GLY A 72 -8.44 7.12 -10.09
N PHE A 73 -8.68 7.49 -8.84
CA PHE A 73 -8.55 8.86 -8.35
C PHE A 73 -7.37 9.03 -7.39
N GLU A 74 -6.78 10.22 -7.39
CA GLU A 74 -5.78 10.58 -6.38
C GLU A 74 -6.41 10.61 -4.99
N LEU A 75 -5.57 10.39 -3.97
CA LEU A 75 -6.02 10.40 -2.59
C LEU A 75 -6.35 11.82 -2.12
N ASP A 76 -7.47 11.98 -1.43
CA ASP A 76 -7.87 13.27 -0.85
C ASP A 76 -6.87 13.79 0.19
N TYR A 77 -6.77 15.11 0.31
CA TYR A 77 -5.96 15.77 1.32
C TYR A 77 -6.37 15.36 2.75
N GLY A 78 -5.37 15.26 3.63
CA GLY A 78 -5.56 14.85 5.01
C GLY A 78 -5.66 13.34 5.21
N LEU A 79 -5.52 12.56 4.13
CA LEU A 79 -5.32 11.12 4.16
C LEU A 79 -3.88 10.78 3.77
N SER A 80 -3.41 9.63 4.23
CA SER A 80 -2.14 9.06 3.80
C SER A 80 -2.20 7.55 3.68
N ALA A 81 -1.25 7.00 2.92
CA ALA A 81 -1.13 5.58 2.68
C ALA A 81 0.05 5.01 3.47
N ARG A 82 -0.17 3.86 4.12
CA ARG A 82 0.87 3.07 4.77
C ARG A 82 0.80 1.65 4.26
N VAL A 83 1.93 0.95 4.21
CA VAL A 83 1.93 -0.47 3.82
C VAL A 83 2.45 -1.35 4.94
N ARG A 84 1.87 -2.53 5.03
CA ARG A 84 2.42 -3.64 5.80
C ARG A 84 2.60 -4.84 4.88
N ALA A 85 3.43 -5.78 5.31
CA ALA A 85 3.49 -7.07 4.63
C ALA A 85 2.07 -7.65 4.60
N ALA A 86 1.58 -8.02 3.42
CA ALA A 86 0.37 -8.81 3.35
C ALA A 86 0.68 -10.14 4.06
N GLU A 87 -0.13 -10.53 5.03
CA GLU A 87 0.01 -11.88 5.56
C GLU A 87 -0.16 -12.84 4.38
N ASP A 88 0.76 -13.80 4.25
CA ASP A 88 0.54 -14.89 3.33
C ASP A 88 -0.73 -15.57 3.85
N SER A 89 -1.80 -15.58 3.06
CA SER A 89 -3.04 -16.24 3.43
C SER A 89 -2.74 -17.74 3.44
N GLY A 90 -2.07 -18.20 4.50
CA GLY A 90 -1.74 -19.59 4.71
C GLY A 90 -3.05 -20.33 4.79
N GLY A 91 -3.39 -21.02 3.71
CA GLY A 91 -4.52 -21.92 3.66
C GLY A 91 -4.42 -22.87 4.85
N ARG A 92 -5.49 -22.89 5.65
CA ARG A 92 -5.78 -23.95 6.59
C ARG A 92 -7.20 -24.41 6.38
#